data_AF-A0A8H7KW43-F1
#
_entry.id   AF-A0A8H7KW43-F1
#
_cell.length_a   1.000
_cell.length_b   1.000
_cell.length_c   1.000
_cell.angle_alpha   90.00
_cell.angle_beta   90.00
_cell.angle_gamma   90.00
#
_symmetry.space_group_name_H-M   'P 1'
#
loop_
_entity.id
_entity.type
_entity.pdbx_description
1 polymer ?
#
loop_
_entity_poly.entity_id
_entity_poly.type
_entity_poly.pdbx_seq_one_letter_code
_entity_poly.pdbx_strand_id
1 'polypeptide(L)'
;MDRIHHQQPRPLSLAPGDHGGRRGSETSGPMTPPLSPGNSEEGNSIMVDSEPRYSGPGHMPVDRQSPSAWREDTAMRSHTPPRPPQRLLEDEQVHVERSGLLRLRDFEIKGTLGTGTFGRVLLVRLKTASPSTQNFFAMKVQRKSEIVRLRQVEHVNAERYILSRVRHPFVVDLFATFQDSQNIYMLLSYIPGGELFTHLRRAQRFTPDVTRFYLATIILALKYLHSFNIIYRDLKPENLLLDSRGYLRLTDFGFSKIVDDRTWTLCGTPEYLAPEIIQSDGHGKAADWWACGILCYEMLVGIPPFFDETAYGIYEKILKGHIHWPRDMGQSSRNLIREFLHPDRSKRLGNMIGGPQDILDHPWFRGVDWDALERCEIRAPIIPHTTSNDDTRHFLHLPYPPVQEMPGFNHEEQPPSLQQHFDPAAYQFLEF
;
A
#
# COMPACT_ATOMS: atom_id res chain seq x y z
N MET A 1 13.62 -70.25 -44.85
CA MET A 1 12.71 -69.92 -43.74
C MET A 1 12.88 -68.46 -43.46
N ASP A 2 11.88 -67.71 -43.89
CA ASP A 2 12.03 -66.43 -44.57
C ASP A 2 11.98 -65.20 -43.67
N ARG A 3 12.73 -64.18 -44.12
CA ARG A 3 12.60 -62.77 -43.73
C ARG A 3 11.35 -62.19 -44.42
N ILE A 4 10.57 -61.40 -43.71
CA ILE A 4 9.64 -60.45 -44.32
C ILE A 4 9.85 -59.06 -43.70
N HIS A 5 10.16 -58.13 -44.60
CA HIS A 5 10.19 -56.69 -44.43
C HIS A 5 8.77 -56.11 -44.27
N HIS A 6 8.62 -55.01 -43.53
CA HIS A 6 7.62 -54.00 -43.88
C HIS A 6 8.22 -52.60 -43.95
N GLN A 7 7.87 -51.95 -45.07
CA GLN A 7 8.37 -50.70 -45.62
C GLN A 7 7.61 -49.49 -45.06
N GLN A 8 8.31 -48.35 -45.00
CA GLN A 8 7.72 -47.02 -45.01
C GLN A 8 7.09 -46.71 -46.39
N PRO A 9 6.25 -45.67 -46.48
CA PRO A 9 6.26 -44.82 -47.66
C PRO A 9 6.55 -43.34 -47.36
N ARG A 10 7.21 -42.74 -48.36
CA ARG A 10 7.67 -41.36 -48.54
C ARG A 10 6.56 -40.43 -49.09
N PRO A 11 6.81 -39.10 -49.15
CA PRO A 11 5.79 -38.07 -49.38
C PRO A 11 5.57 -37.77 -50.89
N LEU A 12 4.46 -37.09 -51.19
CA LEU A 12 4.19 -36.50 -52.51
C LEU A 12 4.04 -34.98 -52.37
N SER A 13 4.86 -34.26 -53.14
CA SER A 13 4.75 -32.85 -53.47
C SER A 13 3.84 -32.65 -54.70
N LEU A 14 3.21 -31.47 -54.82
CA LEU A 14 3.08 -30.64 -56.04
C LEU A 14 2.06 -29.50 -55.82
N ALA A 15 2.50 -28.26 -56.03
CA ALA A 15 1.67 -27.06 -56.33
C ALA A 15 1.37 -27.02 -57.87
N PRO A 16 0.74 -25.99 -58.50
CA PRO A 16 0.09 -24.74 -58.06
C PRO A 16 -1.29 -24.46 -58.74
N GLY A 17 -1.93 -23.30 -58.50
CA GLY A 17 -3.05 -22.80 -59.33
C GLY A 17 -3.93 -21.72 -58.67
N ASP A 18 -4.41 -20.77 -59.45
CA ASP A 18 -4.66 -19.35 -59.10
C ASP A 18 -6.16 -18.94 -59.04
N HIS A 19 -6.38 -17.73 -58.51
CA HIS A 19 -7.50 -16.77 -58.70
C HIS A 19 -8.73 -16.74 -57.78
N GLY A 20 -8.78 -15.67 -56.96
CA GLY A 20 -9.78 -14.59 -57.12
C GLY A 20 -10.88 -14.47 -56.06
N GLY A 21 -10.91 -13.33 -55.33
CA GLY A 21 -12.15 -12.84 -54.70
C GLY A 21 -11.98 -12.06 -53.39
N ARG A 22 -11.98 -10.74 -53.48
CA ARG A 22 -11.98 -9.76 -52.37
C ARG A 22 -13.13 -9.96 -51.36
N ARG A 23 -12.84 -9.79 -50.06
CA ARG A 23 -13.59 -8.92 -49.12
C ARG A 23 -12.76 -8.72 -47.85
N GLY A 24 -12.50 -7.46 -47.51
CA GLY A 24 -11.75 -7.08 -46.33
C GLY A 24 -12.53 -7.37 -45.05
N SER A 25 -11.86 -8.01 -44.10
CA SER A 25 -12.26 -8.05 -42.69
C SER A 25 -11.00 -7.75 -41.88
N GLU A 26 -10.98 -6.60 -41.22
CA GLU A 26 -9.99 -6.25 -40.20
C GLU A 26 -10.11 -7.28 -39.06
N THR A 27 -9.21 -8.27 -39.08
CA THR A 27 -9.02 -9.15 -37.92
C THR A 27 -8.19 -8.41 -36.89
N SER A 28 -8.86 -7.98 -35.83
CA SER A 28 -8.24 -7.63 -34.55
C SER A 28 -7.35 -8.78 -34.09
N GLY A 29 -6.03 -8.61 -34.25
CA GLY A 29 -5.05 -9.49 -33.63
C GLY A 29 -5.15 -9.40 -32.10
N PRO A 30 -4.75 -10.44 -31.36
CA PRO A 30 -4.71 -10.38 -29.91
C PRO A 30 -3.73 -9.28 -29.50
N MET A 31 -4.22 -8.26 -28.80
CA MET A 31 -3.38 -7.29 -28.12
C MET A 31 -2.68 -8.03 -26.97
N THR A 32 -1.52 -8.60 -27.26
CA THR A 32 -0.54 -8.91 -26.23
C THR A 32 -0.10 -7.57 -25.63
N PRO A 33 -0.37 -7.29 -24.34
CA PRO A 33 0.19 -6.10 -23.72
C PRO A 33 1.72 -6.20 -23.78
N PRO A 34 2.44 -5.08 -23.96
CA PRO A 34 3.90 -5.07 -23.90
C PRO A 34 4.33 -5.64 -22.54
N LEU A 35 5.30 -6.56 -22.59
CA LEU A 35 6.00 -7.05 -21.42
C LEU A 35 6.65 -5.86 -20.71
N SER A 36 6.06 -5.42 -19.59
CA SER A 36 6.78 -4.60 -18.63
C SER A 36 8.01 -5.41 -18.18
N PRO A 37 9.23 -4.89 -18.34
CA PRO A 37 10.41 -5.57 -17.83
C PRO A 37 10.22 -5.77 -16.33
N GLY A 38 10.32 -7.02 -15.89
CA GLY A 38 10.39 -7.37 -14.48
C GLY A 38 11.67 -6.85 -13.87
N ASN A 39 11.69 -5.56 -13.55
CA ASN A 39 12.51 -5.01 -12.50
C ASN A 39 11.55 -4.58 -11.40
N SER A 40 11.71 -5.17 -10.22
CA SER A 40 11.33 -4.54 -8.95
C SER A 40 12.18 -3.29 -8.75
N GLU A 41 11.99 -2.29 -9.61
CA GLU A 41 12.56 -0.97 -9.44
C GLU A 41 11.71 -0.19 -8.45
N GLU A 42 12.43 0.40 -7.50
CA GLU A 42 11.97 1.00 -6.28
C GLU A 42 11.03 2.20 -6.53
N GLY A 43 10.02 2.38 -5.66
CA GLY A 43 9.54 3.71 -5.30
C GLY A 43 8.69 4.46 -6.31
N ASN A 44 7.67 3.84 -6.91
CA ASN A 44 6.68 4.58 -7.71
C ASN A 44 5.76 5.48 -6.86
N SER A 45 5.94 5.50 -5.54
CA SER A 45 5.15 6.32 -4.63
C SER A 45 5.69 7.73 -4.57
N ILE A 46 4.82 8.69 -4.84
CA ILE A 46 5.15 10.12 -4.84
C ILE A 46 4.92 10.69 -3.45
N MET A 47 5.63 11.78 -3.14
CA MET A 47 5.32 12.63 -2.00
C MET A 47 5.70 14.08 -2.30
N VAL A 48 4.74 14.99 -2.17
CA VAL A 48 4.93 16.44 -2.30
C VAL A 48 4.14 17.13 -1.20
N ASP A 49 4.86 17.71 -0.24
CA ASP A 49 4.25 18.56 0.77
C ASP A 49 3.92 19.92 0.17
N SER A 50 2.63 20.27 0.17
CA SER A 50 2.16 21.60 -0.20
C SER A 50 2.00 22.43 1.07
N GLU A 51 2.84 23.45 1.25
CA GLU A 51 2.60 24.44 2.30
C GLU A 51 1.35 25.27 1.97
N PRO A 52 0.46 25.53 2.95
CA PRO A 52 -0.63 26.47 2.76
C PRO A 52 -0.03 27.87 2.56
N ARG A 53 -0.17 28.44 1.35
CA ARG A 53 0.15 29.84 1.10
C ARG A 53 -0.84 30.73 1.85
N TYR A 54 -0.54 31.04 3.10
CA TYR A 54 -1.19 32.12 3.83
C TYR A 54 -0.52 33.43 3.44
N SER A 55 -1.08 34.15 2.47
CA SER A 55 -0.76 35.56 2.28
C SER A 55 -1.35 36.35 3.45
N GLY A 56 -0.50 36.75 4.40
CA GLY A 56 -0.89 37.62 5.51
C GLY A 56 -1.40 38.98 5.05
N PRO A 57 -2.14 39.72 5.89
CA PRO A 57 -2.78 40.96 5.49
C PRO A 57 -1.74 42.07 5.31
N GLY A 58 -1.35 42.32 4.06
CA GLY A 58 -0.59 43.50 3.69
C GLY A 58 -1.46 44.75 3.81
N HIS A 59 -1.09 45.67 4.70
CA HIS A 59 -1.62 47.02 4.74
C HIS A 59 -1.47 47.71 3.37
N MET A 60 -2.59 48.16 2.79
CA MET A 60 -2.63 49.19 1.76
C MET A 60 -3.79 50.16 2.06
N PRO A 61 -3.66 51.45 1.70
CA PRO A 61 -4.44 52.52 2.30
C PRO A 61 -5.86 52.58 1.74
N VAL A 62 -6.74 53.11 2.59
CA VAL A 62 -8.16 53.36 2.33
C VAL A 62 -8.29 54.50 1.33
N ASP A 63 -8.93 54.24 0.19
CA ASP A 63 -9.53 55.29 -0.63
C ASP A 63 -11.01 55.00 -0.88
N ARG A 64 -11.83 56.00 -0.58
CA ARG A 64 -13.29 56.00 -0.70
C ARG A 64 -13.70 56.37 -2.13
N GLN A 65 -14.48 55.51 -2.81
CA GLN A 65 -15.60 55.92 -3.67
C GLN A 65 -16.46 54.72 -4.15
N SER A 66 -17.75 54.81 -3.81
CA SER A 66 -19.05 54.27 -4.31
C SER A 66 -19.19 53.03 -5.24
N PRO A 67 -20.36 52.35 -5.20
CA PRO A 67 -20.48 50.91 -5.45
C PRO A 67 -21.07 50.55 -6.83
N SER A 68 -20.50 49.53 -7.48
CA SER A 68 -21.14 48.83 -8.60
C SER A 68 -21.27 47.35 -8.26
N ALA A 69 -22.51 46.87 -8.29
CA ALA A 69 -22.95 45.54 -7.88
C ALA A 69 -22.21 44.39 -8.58
N TRP A 70 -21.46 43.62 -7.80
CA TRP A 70 -21.18 42.23 -8.09
C TRP A 70 -22.16 41.40 -7.27
N ARG A 71 -23.08 40.72 -7.97
CA ARG A 71 -23.92 39.70 -7.34
C ARG A 71 -23.00 38.58 -6.87
N GLU A 72 -22.86 38.45 -5.56
CA GLU A 72 -22.33 37.23 -4.94
C GLU A 72 -23.33 36.10 -5.20
N ASP A 73 -22.99 35.21 -6.14
CA ASP A 73 -23.52 33.84 -6.11
C ASP A 73 -22.90 33.15 -4.90
N THR A 74 -23.52 33.33 -3.74
CA THR A 74 -23.33 32.51 -2.55
C THR A 74 -23.82 31.09 -2.83
N ALA A 75 -22.99 30.31 -3.54
CA ALA A 75 -23.03 28.87 -3.42
C ALA A 75 -22.52 28.54 -2.01
N MET A 76 -23.46 28.36 -1.07
CA MET A 76 -23.21 27.78 0.24
C MET A 76 -22.38 26.49 0.08
N ARG A 77 -21.06 26.59 0.30
CA ARG A 77 -20.24 25.41 0.60
C ARG A 77 -20.74 24.92 1.94
N SER A 78 -21.48 23.81 1.93
CA SER A 78 -21.93 23.14 3.14
C SER A 78 -20.71 22.61 3.91
N HIS A 79 -20.11 23.46 4.73
CA HIS A 79 -19.12 23.05 5.71
C HIS A 79 -19.86 22.38 6.87
N THR A 80 -20.27 21.12 6.69
CA THR A 80 -20.57 20.26 7.83
C THR A 80 -19.28 20.13 8.66
N PRO A 81 -19.34 20.36 9.97
CA PRO A 81 -18.16 20.23 10.83
C PRO A 81 -17.59 18.79 10.72
N PRO A 82 -16.26 18.63 10.81
CA PRO A 82 -15.64 17.31 10.75
C PRO A 82 -16.21 16.42 11.85
N ARG A 83 -16.54 15.17 11.50
CA ARG A 83 -17.02 14.20 12.48
C ARG A 83 -15.86 13.85 13.42
N PRO A 84 -16.03 13.91 14.75
CA PRO A 84 -15.00 13.49 15.67
C PRO A 84 -14.66 12.00 15.44
N PRO A 85 -13.43 11.57 15.80
CA PRO A 85 -13.09 10.16 15.73
C PRO A 85 -14.02 9.33 16.61
N GLN A 86 -14.26 8.07 16.22
CA GLN A 86 -15.04 7.15 17.04
C GLN A 86 -14.24 6.72 18.28
N ARG A 87 -12.91 6.68 18.15
CA ARG A 87 -11.94 6.34 19.20
C ARG A 87 -10.74 7.27 19.10
N LEU A 88 -10.22 7.74 20.22
CA LEU A 88 -8.98 8.52 20.23
C LEU A 88 -7.79 7.56 20.30
N LEU A 89 -6.82 7.72 19.40
CA LEU A 89 -5.64 6.84 19.40
C LEU A 89 -4.79 7.02 20.66
N GLU A 90 -4.78 8.23 21.24
CA GLU A 90 -4.05 8.53 22.47
C GLU A 90 -4.55 7.75 23.71
N ASP A 91 -5.80 7.28 23.68
CA ASP A 91 -6.39 6.46 24.74
C ASP A 91 -5.96 4.98 24.66
N GLU A 92 -5.41 4.55 23.52
CA GLU A 92 -4.96 3.17 23.32
C GLU A 92 -3.63 2.92 24.04
N GLN A 93 -3.52 1.74 24.67
CA GLN A 93 -2.30 1.35 25.36
C GLN A 93 -1.16 1.13 24.36
N VAL A 94 0.00 1.72 24.66
CA VAL A 94 1.23 1.46 23.92
C VAL A 94 1.66 0.02 24.19
N HIS A 95 1.70 -0.80 23.15
CA HIS A 95 1.99 -2.24 23.25
C HIS A 95 3.45 -2.60 22.92
N VAL A 96 4.23 -1.62 22.45
CA VAL A 96 5.63 -1.77 22.06
C VAL A 96 6.52 -1.81 23.30
N GLU A 97 7.48 -2.73 23.33
CA GLU A 97 8.49 -2.75 24.39
C GLU A 97 9.30 -1.45 24.38
N ARG A 98 9.41 -0.78 25.54
CA ARG A 98 10.16 0.48 25.67
C ARG A 98 11.66 0.28 25.40
N SER A 99 12.26 1.28 24.77
CA SER A 99 13.69 1.37 24.47
C SER A 99 14.54 1.00 25.69
N GLY A 100 15.47 0.03 25.51
CA GLY A 100 16.44 -0.37 26.53
C GLY A 100 16.60 -1.89 26.77
N LEU A 101 15.59 -2.70 26.42
CA LEU A 101 15.61 -4.16 26.60
C LEU A 101 16.23 -4.91 25.42
N LEU A 102 15.96 -4.46 24.19
CA LEU A 102 16.44 -5.09 22.96
C LEU A 102 17.41 -4.17 22.24
N ARG A 103 18.50 -4.74 21.75
CA ARG A 103 19.53 -4.10 20.91
C ARG A 103 19.80 -4.96 19.69
N LEU A 104 20.43 -4.37 18.68
CA LEU A 104 20.74 -5.05 17.42
C LEU A 104 21.52 -6.36 17.62
N ARG A 105 22.43 -6.41 18.61
CA ARG A 105 23.21 -7.61 18.98
C ARG A 105 22.38 -8.80 19.48
N ASP A 106 21.15 -8.58 19.93
CA ASP A 106 20.26 -9.65 20.41
C ASP A 106 19.67 -10.46 19.24
N PHE A 107 19.89 -9.99 18.01
CA PHE A 107 19.37 -10.59 16.80
C PHE A 107 20.47 -11.25 15.96
N GLU A 108 20.10 -12.32 15.27
CA GLU A 108 20.84 -12.94 14.18
C GLU A 108 20.17 -12.55 12.85
N ILE A 109 20.90 -11.97 11.90
CA ILE A 109 20.35 -11.67 10.57
C ILE A 109 20.32 -12.93 9.73
N LYS A 110 19.17 -13.23 9.14
CA LYS A 110 18.95 -14.39 8.27
C LYS A 110 18.88 -14.03 6.78
N GLY A 111 18.61 -12.76 6.45
CA GLY A 111 18.59 -12.28 5.08
C GLY A 111 17.98 -10.88 4.94
N THR A 112 18.02 -10.34 3.72
CA THR A 112 17.35 -9.08 3.36
C THR A 112 16.03 -9.42 2.67
N LEU A 113 14.92 -8.93 3.21
CA LEU A 113 13.56 -9.15 2.68
C LEU A 113 13.19 -8.13 1.59
N GLY A 114 13.72 -6.91 1.69
CA GLY A 114 13.45 -5.83 0.73
C GLY A 114 14.30 -4.59 0.99
N THR A 115 14.37 -3.69 0.00
CA THR A 115 14.92 -2.34 0.13
C THR A 115 13.80 -1.32 0.09
N GLY A 116 13.99 -0.20 0.78
CA GLY A 116 13.05 0.91 0.79
C GLY A 116 13.79 2.25 0.70
N THR A 117 13.06 3.34 0.55
CA THR A 117 13.62 4.68 0.28
C THR A 117 14.70 5.13 1.27
N PHE A 118 14.55 4.77 2.55
CA PHE A 118 15.46 5.18 3.63
C PHE A 118 16.39 4.06 4.13
N GLY A 119 16.31 2.87 3.55
CA GLY A 119 17.05 1.71 4.06
C GLY A 119 16.51 0.37 3.57
N ARG A 120 16.36 -0.58 4.48
CA ARG A 120 16.06 -1.98 4.12
C ARG A 120 15.27 -2.70 5.20
N VAL A 121 14.66 -3.82 4.82
CA VAL A 121 13.97 -4.73 5.73
C VAL A 121 14.76 -6.02 5.81
N LEU A 122 15.15 -6.44 7.01
CA LEU A 122 15.92 -7.65 7.26
C LEU A 122 15.05 -8.71 7.93
N LEU A 123 15.21 -9.97 7.54
CA LEU A 123 14.73 -11.09 8.35
C LEU A 123 15.72 -11.30 9.49
N VAL A 124 15.22 -11.24 10.72
CA VAL A 124 16.04 -11.43 11.91
C VAL A 124 15.45 -12.50 12.82
N ARG A 125 16.33 -13.18 13.56
CA ARG A 125 15.96 -14.13 14.61
C ARG A 125 16.39 -13.60 15.97
N LEU A 126 15.48 -13.54 16.94
CA LEU A 126 15.83 -13.24 18.33
C LEU A 126 16.58 -14.42 18.96
N LYS A 127 17.82 -14.20 19.42
CA LYS A 127 18.72 -15.27 19.90
C LYS A 127 18.24 -15.95 21.18
N THR A 128 17.62 -15.18 22.07
CA THR A 128 17.19 -15.63 23.41
C THR A 128 15.83 -16.33 23.41
N ALA A 129 15.11 -16.28 22.31
CA ALA A 129 13.74 -16.76 22.27
C ALA A 129 13.68 -18.30 22.20
N SER A 130 12.76 -18.88 22.98
CA SER A 130 12.54 -20.33 23.01
C SER A 130 12.15 -20.83 21.62
N PRO A 131 12.63 -22.00 21.14
CA PRO A 131 12.20 -22.54 19.84
C PRO A 131 10.68 -22.70 19.65
N SER A 132 9.93 -22.72 20.75
CA SER A 132 8.45 -22.81 20.76
C SER A 132 7.72 -21.47 20.59
N THR A 133 8.42 -20.34 20.62
CA THR A 133 7.82 -18.99 20.47
C THR A 133 8.07 -18.41 19.08
N GLN A 134 7.35 -17.33 18.74
CA GLN A 134 7.67 -16.55 17.55
C GLN A 134 9.04 -15.90 17.73
N ASN A 135 10.00 -16.32 16.91
CA ASN A 135 11.39 -15.90 17.05
C ASN A 135 11.91 -15.16 15.82
N PHE A 136 11.11 -15.10 14.75
CA PHE A 136 11.47 -14.44 13.49
C PHE A 136 10.66 -13.16 13.32
N PHE A 137 11.35 -12.12 12.90
CA PHE A 137 10.81 -10.77 12.76
C PHE A 137 11.35 -10.10 11.49
N ALA A 138 10.60 -9.12 11.00
CA ALA A 138 11.05 -8.21 9.96
C ALA A 138 11.60 -6.94 10.62
N MET A 139 12.90 -6.70 10.54
CA MET A 139 13.54 -5.51 11.08
C MET A 139 13.69 -4.45 9.98
N LYS A 140 12.88 -3.38 10.04
CA LYS A 140 13.02 -2.19 9.18
C LYS A 140 14.19 -1.37 9.74
N VAL A 141 15.28 -1.28 8.97
CA VAL A 141 16.48 -0.51 9.28
C VAL A 141 16.48 0.75 8.42
N GLN A 142 16.48 1.92 9.04
CA GLN A 142 16.37 3.20 8.32
C GLN A 142 17.46 4.16 8.75
N ARG A 143 18.17 4.73 7.77
CA ARG A 143 19.32 5.59 8.02
C ARG A 143 18.88 7.01 8.38
N LYS A 144 19.29 7.49 9.55
CA LYS A 144 18.89 8.81 10.09
C LYS A 144 19.22 9.95 9.12
N SER A 145 20.41 9.93 8.53
CA SER A 145 20.85 10.95 7.57
C SER A 145 19.93 11.03 6.33
N GLU A 146 19.47 9.88 5.82
CA GLU A 146 18.58 9.84 4.65
C GLU A 146 17.17 10.34 4.99
N ILE A 147 16.65 9.97 6.16
CA ILE A 147 15.33 10.46 6.63
C ILE A 147 15.34 11.99 6.74
N VAL A 148 16.38 12.57 7.34
CA VAL A 148 16.50 14.04 7.46
C VAL A 148 16.71 14.70 6.10
N ARG A 149 17.59 14.14 5.25
CA ARG A 149 17.84 14.66 3.89
C ARG A 149 16.57 14.74 3.06
N LEU A 150 15.67 13.76 3.20
CA LEU A 150 14.40 13.68 2.48
C LEU A 150 13.22 14.34 3.23
N ARG A 151 13.46 14.96 4.39
CA ARG A 151 12.47 15.63 5.25
C ARG A 151 11.33 14.70 5.73
N GLN A 152 11.65 13.46 6.08
CA GLN A 152 10.68 12.41 6.41
C GLN A 152 10.59 12.10 7.91
N VAL A 153 11.15 12.97 8.77
CA VAL A 153 11.20 12.76 10.23
C VAL A 153 9.80 12.64 10.83
N GLU A 154 8.88 13.54 10.47
CA GLU A 154 7.50 13.51 10.98
C GLU A 154 6.75 12.25 10.56
N HIS A 155 6.93 11.79 9.32
CA HIS A 155 6.30 10.57 8.81
C HIS A 155 6.80 9.32 9.52
N VAL A 156 8.11 9.22 9.75
CA VAL A 156 8.71 8.10 10.50
C VAL A 156 8.23 8.09 11.96
N ASN A 157 8.12 9.26 12.59
CA ASN A 157 7.57 9.38 13.94
C ASN A 157 6.09 9.02 14.00
N ALA A 158 5.31 9.46 13.00
CA ALA A 158 3.90 9.12 12.87
C ALA A 158 3.69 7.62 12.63
N GLU A 159 4.49 6.99 11.76
CA GLU A 159 4.48 5.54 11.51
C GLU A 159 4.66 4.77 12.83
N ARG A 160 5.70 5.11 13.61
CA ARG A 160 5.93 4.50 14.93
C ARG A 160 4.77 4.76 15.88
N TYR A 161 4.33 6.02 15.98
CA TYR A 161 3.26 6.41 16.90
C TYR A 161 1.97 5.62 16.64
N ILE A 162 1.57 5.50 15.37
CA ILE A 162 0.40 4.74 14.94
C ILE A 162 0.60 3.25 15.23
N LEU A 163 1.67 2.64 14.72
CA LEU A 163 1.92 1.21 14.86
C LEU A 163 2.07 0.77 16.31
N SER A 164 2.50 1.66 17.20
CA SER A 164 2.66 1.35 18.62
C SER A 164 1.36 1.22 19.41
N ARG A 165 0.23 1.59 18.81
CA ARG A 165 -1.09 1.68 19.47
C ARG A 165 -2.17 0.92 18.72
N VAL A 166 -2.03 0.76 17.40
CA VAL A 166 -2.99 -0.06 16.64
C VAL A 166 -2.74 -1.54 16.86
N ARG A 167 -3.81 -2.31 17.02
CA ARG A 167 -3.75 -3.77 17.11
C ARG A 167 -4.99 -4.37 16.44
N HIS A 168 -4.76 -5.02 15.30
CA HIS A 168 -5.82 -5.58 14.49
C HIS A 168 -5.27 -6.79 13.71
N PRO A 169 -6.03 -7.90 13.55
CA PRO A 169 -5.56 -9.13 12.91
C PRO A 169 -4.99 -8.93 11.50
N PHE A 170 -5.45 -7.91 10.79
CA PHE A 170 -5.04 -7.59 9.41
C PHE A 170 -4.08 -6.39 9.31
N VAL A 171 -3.47 -5.98 10.41
CA VAL A 171 -2.42 -4.95 10.45
C VAL A 171 -1.13 -5.60 10.96
N VAL A 172 0.02 -5.17 10.44
CA VAL A 172 1.33 -5.61 10.93
C VAL A 172 1.53 -5.15 12.37
N ASP A 173 2.05 -6.05 13.21
CA ASP A 173 2.38 -5.71 14.59
C ASP A 173 3.79 -5.09 14.66
N LEU A 174 3.94 -4.05 15.50
CA LEU A 174 5.23 -3.50 15.91
C LEU A 174 5.56 -4.02 17.32
N PHE A 175 6.66 -4.74 17.46
CA PHE A 175 7.08 -5.34 18.73
C PHE A 175 8.01 -4.43 19.53
N ALA A 176 8.97 -3.81 18.84
CA ALA A 176 10.00 -2.99 19.47
C ALA A 176 10.50 -1.92 18.51
N THR A 177 10.97 -0.81 19.09
CA THR A 177 11.83 0.15 18.41
C THR A 177 13.10 0.37 19.20
N PHE A 178 14.17 0.67 18.48
CA PHE A 178 15.44 1.10 19.06
C PHE A 178 16.22 1.91 18.01
N GLN A 179 17.34 2.49 18.41
CA GLN A 179 18.21 3.26 17.54
C GLN A 179 19.67 3.08 17.92
N ASP A 180 20.55 3.35 16.96
CA ASP A 180 22.00 3.49 17.17
C ASP A 180 22.45 4.86 16.63
N SER A 181 23.76 5.12 16.63
CA SER A 181 24.33 6.38 16.12
C SER A 181 23.97 6.71 14.66
N GLN A 182 23.61 5.74 13.82
CA GLN A 182 23.37 5.93 12.38
C GLN A 182 21.94 5.64 11.94
N ASN A 183 21.24 4.75 12.62
CA ASN A 183 19.99 4.15 12.18
C ASN A 183 18.93 4.16 13.27
N ILE A 184 17.68 4.09 12.83
CA ILE A 184 16.53 3.68 13.65
C ILE A 184 16.05 2.31 13.19
N TYR A 185 15.46 1.57 14.12
CA TYR A 185 15.02 0.19 13.92
C TYR A 185 13.56 0.04 14.35
N MET A 186 12.76 -0.61 13.51
CA MET A 186 11.42 -1.07 13.86
C MET A 186 11.37 -2.59 13.70
N LEU A 187 11.06 -3.29 14.78
CA LEU A 187 10.92 -4.74 14.80
C LEU A 187 9.44 -5.12 14.56
N LEU A 188 9.14 -5.56 13.35
CA LEU A 188 7.80 -5.85 12.87
C LEU A 188 7.54 -7.35 12.80
N SER A 189 6.26 -7.74 12.77
CA SER A 189 5.84 -9.11 12.42
C SER A 189 6.46 -9.56 11.10
N TYR A 190 7.12 -10.73 11.11
CA TYR A 190 7.53 -11.38 9.87
C TYR A 190 6.32 -12.09 9.23
N ILE A 191 6.05 -11.77 7.96
CA ILE A 191 4.88 -12.28 7.23
C ILE A 191 5.39 -13.07 6.02
N PRO A 192 5.48 -14.41 6.10
CA PRO A 192 6.31 -15.20 5.19
C PRO A 192 5.72 -15.45 3.80
N GLY A 193 4.42 -15.21 3.60
CA GLY A 193 3.73 -15.55 2.35
C GLY A 193 3.96 -14.55 1.21
N GLY A 194 4.72 -13.48 1.44
CA GLY A 194 5.06 -12.47 0.44
C GLY A 194 3.87 -11.59 0.03
N GLU A 195 4.10 -10.76 -0.98
CA GLU A 195 3.18 -9.73 -1.44
C GLU A 195 1.98 -10.29 -2.21
N LEU A 196 0.79 -9.74 -1.97
CA LEU A 196 -0.41 -10.00 -2.75
C LEU A 196 -0.17 -9.67 -4.23
N PHE A 197 0.66 -8.66 -4.53
CA PHE A 197 1.14 -8.33 -5.87
C PHE A 197 1.66 -9.57 -6.61
N THR A 198 2.60 -10.29 -6.01
CA THR A 198 3.22 -11.48 -6.62
C THR A 198 2.19 -12.59 -6.86
N HIS A 199 1.27 -12.80 -5.92
CA HIS A 199 0.19 -13.78 -6.07
C HIS A 199 -0.77 -13.40 -7.20
N LEU A 200 -1.14 -12.13 -7.30
CA LEU A 200 -2.02 -11.62 -8.35
C LEU A 200 -1.36 -11.75 -9.74
N ARG A 201 -0.08 -11.37 -9.86
CA ARG A 201 0.67 -11.48 -11.12
C ARG A 201 0.79 -12.92 -11.58
N ARG A 202 1.05 -13.86 -10.66
CA ARG A 202 1.07 -15.31 -10.96
C ARG A 202 -0.30 -15.83 -11.39
N ALA A 203 -1.38 -15.38 -10.75
CA ALA A 203 -2.75 -15.78 -11.10
C ALA A 203 -3.29 -15.06 -12.35
N GLN A 204 -2.60 -14.03 -12.85
CA GLN A 204 -3.04 -13.04 -13.84
C GLN A 204 -4.21 -12.19 -13.39
N ARG A 205 -5.26 -12.79 -12.82
CA ARG A 205 -6.40 -12.14 -12.17
C ARG A 205 -7.03 -13.10 -11.16
N PHE A 206 -7.68 -12.56 -10.15
CA PHE A 206 -8.44 -13.32 -9.16
C PHE A 206 -9.90 -13.51 -9.59
N THR A 207 -10.52 -14.58 -9.08
CA THR A 207 -11.96 -14.78 -9.21
C THR A 207 -12.72 -13.85 -8.25
N PRO A 208 -14.01 -13.57 -8.50
CA PRO A 208 -14.81 -12.74 -7.59
C PRO A 208 -14.80 -13.20 -6.14
N ASP A 209 -14.74 -14.51 -5.86
CA ASP A 209 -14.72 -15.01 -4.48
C ASP A 209 -13.37 -14.80 -3.80
N VAL A 210 -12.26 -14.98 -4.54
CA VAL A 210 -10.90 -14.68 -4.04
C VAL A 210 -10.77 -13.18 -3.78
N THR A 211 -11.21 -12.34 -4.72
CA THR A 211 -11.27 -10.88 -4.55
C THR A 211 -12.13 -10.51 -3.34
N ARG A 212 -13.29 -11.17 -3.14
CA ARG A 212 -14.20 -10.85 -2.03
C ARG A 212 -13.54 -11.08 -0.69
N PHE A 213 -12.83 -12.19 -0.53
CA PHE A 213 -12.10 -12.48 0.70
C PHE A 213 -11.07 -11.39 1.01
N TYR A 214 -10.16 -11.08 0.08
CA TYR A 214 -9.11 -10.09 0.32
C TYR A 214 -9.66 -8.68 0.47
N LEU A 215 -10.62 -8.28 -0.37
CA LEU A 215 -11.25 -6.98 -0.24
C LEU A 215 -11.95 -6.83 1.12
N ALA A 216 -12.65 -7.86 1.61
CA ALA A 216 -13.28 -7.85 2.92
C ALA A 216 -12.26 -7.71 4.07
N THR A 217 -11.10 -8.39 4.00
CA THR A 217 -10.03 -8.21 5.01
C THR A 217 -9.48 -6.77 5.02
N ILE A 218 -9.32 -6.17 3.85
CA ILE A 218 -8.84 -4.78 3.71
C ILE A 218 -9.87 -3.80 4.26
N ILE A 219 -11.15 -4.01 3.96
CA ILE A 219 -12.24 -3.18 4.46
C ILE A 219 -12.29 -3.19 6.00
N LEU A 220 -12.14 -4.36 6.63
CA LEU A 220 -12.09 -4.46 8.09
C LEU A 220 -10.89 -3.70 8.67
N ALA A 221 -9.72 -3.85 8.06
CA ALA A 221 -8.51 -3.14 8.48
C ALA A 221 -8.65 -1.60 8.35
N LEU A 222 -9.16 -1.11 7.22
CA LEU A 222 -9.40 0.32 7.01
C LEU A 222 -10.50 0.87 7.91
N LYS A 223 -11.60 0.14 8.09
CA LYS A 223 -12.67 0.49 9.04
C LYS A 223 -12.09 0.66 10.46
N TYR A 224 -11.22 -0.26 10.88
CA TYR A 224 -10.51 -0.17 12.15
C TYR A 224 -9.64 1.09 12.24
N LEU A 225 -8.78 1.36 11.26
CA LEU A 225 -7.91 2.55 11.24
C LEU A 225 -8.73 3.86 11.23
N HIS A 226 -9.76 3.92 10.40
CA HIS A 226 -10.64 5.08 10.23
C HIS A 226 -11.43 5.42 11.50
N SER A 227 -11.66 4.45 12.38
CA SER A 227 -12.29 4.72 13.69
C SER A 227 -11.42 5.63 14.59
N PHE A 228 -10.10 5.66 14.34
CA PHE A 228 -9.12 6.52 15.01
C PHE A 228 -8.73 7.76 14.21
N ASN A 229 -9.47 8.09 13.14
CA ASN A 229 -9.07 9.12 12.17
C ASN A 229 -7.73 8.86 11.47
N ILE A 230 -7.21 7.63 11.49
CA ILE A 230 -6.02 7.26 10.72
C ILE A 230 -6.44 7.02 9.27
N ILE A 231 -5.82 7.72 8.33
CA ILE A 231 -5.88 7.45 6.89
C ILE A 231 -4.60 6.74 6.46
N TYR A 232 -4.72 5.69 5.64
CA TYR A 232 -3.60 4.82 5.30
C TYR A 232 -2.77 5.35 4.12
N ARG A 233 -3.44 5.87 3.07
CA ARG A 233 -2.88 6.61 1.92
C ARG A 233 -1.93 5.86 0.97
N ASP A 234 -1.56 4.61 1.23
CA ASP A 234 -0.70 3.82 0.32
C ASP A 234 -1.22 2.41 0.07
N LEU A 235 -2.54 2.27 -0.13
CA LEU A 235 -3.13 0.97 -0.46
C LEU A 235 -2.72 0.54 -1.87
N LYS A 236 -1.98 -0.57 -1.95
CA LYS A 236 -1.54 -1.22 -3.20
C LYS A 236 -1.16 -2.69 -2.93
N PRO A 237 -1.17 -3.59 -3.92
CA PRO A 237 -0.88 -5.01 -3.74
C PRO A 237 0.48 -5.32 -3.10
N GLU A 238 1.45 -4.43 -3.25
CA GLU A 238 2.82 -4.54 -2.71
C GLU A 238 2.84 -4.35 -1.19
N ASN A 239 1.96 -3.51 -0.64
CA ASN A 239 1.88 -3.25 0.80
C ASN A 239 0.92 -4.22 1.53
N LEU A 240 0.51 -5.28 0.86
CA LEU A 240 -0.42 -6.30 1.37
C LEU A 240 0.30 -7.63 1.40
N LEU A 241 0.75 -8.07 2.58
CA LEU A 241 1.45 -9.35 2.71
C LEU A 241 0.50 -10.46 3.15
N LEU A 242 0.73 -11.68 2.66
CA LEU A 242 -0.02 -12.86 3.11
C LEU A 242 0.74 -13.60 4.21
N ASP A 243 0.08 -13.92 5.31
CA ASP A 243 0.66 -14.80 6.33
C ASP A 243 0.63 -16.28 5.89
N SER A 244 1.20 -17.16 6.73
CA SER A 244 1.23 -18.61 6.45
C SER A 244 -0.14 -19.27 6.39
N ARG A 245 -1.18 -18.62 6.92
CA ARG A 245 -2.58 -19.06 6.85
C ARG A 245 -3.32 -18.42 5.68
N GLY A 246 -2.67 -17.58 4.89
CA GLY A 246 -3.25 -16.89 3.73
C GLY A 246 -4.02 -15.62 4.06
N TYR A 247 -3.99 -15.17 5.31
CA TYR A 247 -4.63 -13.93 5.72
C TYR A 247 -3.76 -12.73 5.34
N LEU A 248 -4.40 -11.65 4.95
CA LEU A 248 -3.75 -10.42 4.58
C LEU A 248 -3.33 -9.62 5.81
N ARG A 249 -2.17 -9.00 5.74
CA ARG A 249 -1.73 -7.96 6.67
C ARG A 249 -1.28 -6.70 5.91
N LEU A 250 -1.86 -5.57 6.28
CA LEU A 250 -1.38 -4.25 5.87
C LEU A 250 0.00 -3.99 6.49
N THR A 251 0.96 -3.67 5.64
CA THR A 251 2.32 -3.26 6.03
C THR A 251 2.60 -1.84 5.58
N ASP A 252 3.76 -1.28 5.96
CA ASP A 252 4.22 0.06 5.57
C ASP A 252 3.25 1.21 5.86
N PHE A 253 3.44 1.85 7.02
CA PHE A 253 2.61 2.95 7.48
C PHE A 253 3.29 4.30 7.25
N GLY A 254 4.30 4.36 6.38
CA GLY A 254 5.09 5.57 6.11
C GLY A 254 4.28 6.77 5.61
N PHE A 255 3.14 6.54 4.93
CA PHE A 255 2.21 7.62 4.56
C PHE A 255 0.96 7.67 5.44
N SER A 256 0.82 6.82 6.45
CA SER A 256 -0.34 6.89 7.33
C SER A 256 -0.33 8.17 8.16
N LYS A 257 -1.51 8.75 8.39
CA LYS A 257 -1.64 10.02 9.13
C LYS A 257 -2.96 10.08 9.89
N ILE A 258 -2.94 10.67 11.09
CA ILE A 258 -4.16 11.00 11.83
C ILE A 258 -4.69 12.33 11.30
N VAL A 259 -5.92 12.35 10.80
CA VAL A 259 -6.52 13.52 10.13
C VAL A 259 -7.97 13.71 10.59
N ASP A 260 -8.24 14.83 11.27
CA ASP A 260 -9.59 15.14 11.77
C ASP A 260 -10.55 15.61 10.66
N ASP A 261 -10.06 16.44 9.74
CA ASP A 261 -10.85 16.88 8.57
C ASP A 261 -10.12 16.53 7.27
N ARG A 262 -9.04 17.26 6.95
CA ARG A 262 -8.32 17.11 5.69
C ARG A 262 -6.82 17.25 5.86
N THR A 263 -6.10 16.63 4.93
CA THR A 263 -4.68 16.86 4.68
C THR A 263 -4.47 17.19 3.20
N TRP A 264 -3.36 17.85 2.87
CA TRP A 264 -3.08 18.35 1.51
C TRP A 264 -1.83 17.74 0.87
N THR A 265 -1.00 17.03 1.65
CA THR A 265 0.17 16.33 1.13
C THR A 265 -0.20 15.38 -0.01
N LEU A 266 0.32 15.64 -1.21
CA LEU A 266 0.19 14.73 -2.34
C LEU A 266 1.09 13.53 -2.05
N CYS A 267 0.53 12.37 -1.70
CA CYS A 267 1.32 11.16 -1.50
C CYS A 267 0.59 9.89 -1.93
N GLY A 268 1.36 8.83 -2.11
CA GLY A 268 0.87 7.50 -2.48
C GLY A 268 1.31 7.10 -3.89
N THR A 269 0.72 6.03 -4.42
CA THR A 269 1.11 5.45 -5.71
C THR A 269 0.19 5.98 -6.82
N PRO A 270 0.71 6.50 -7.96
CA PRO A 270 -0.05 7.20 -8.99
C PRO A 270 -1.35 6.52 -9.44
N GLU A 271 -1.31 5.22 -9.69
CA GLU A 271 -2.43 4.38 -10.15
C GLU A 271 -3.58 4.31 -9.13
N TYR A 272 -3.27 4.58 -7.86
CA TYR A 272 -4.16 4.46 -6.70
C TYR A 272 -4.67 5.81 -6.18
N LEU A 273 -4.17 6.93 -6.71
CA LEU A 273 -4.54 8.26 -6.23
C LEU A 273 -6.00 8.59 -6.55
N ALA A 274 -6.68 9.16 -5.55
CA ALA A 274 -8.03 9.71 -5.73
C ALA A 274 -7.99 11.04 -6.51
N PRO A 275 -9.04 11.39 -7.27
CA PRO A 275 -9.11 12.64 -8.04
C PRO A 275 -8.85 13.89 -7.18
N GLU A 276 -9.40 13.92 -5.95
CA GLU A 276 -9.23 15.06 -5.04
C GLU A 276 -7.80 15.22 -4.51
N ILE A 277 -6.99 14.14 -4.50
CA ILE A 277 -5.56 14.21 -4.15
C ILE A 277 -4.80 14.90 -5.27
N ILE A 278 -5.05 14.47 -6.53
CA ILE A 278 -4.44 15.03 -7.73
C ILE A 278 -4.79 16.51 -7.90
N GLN A 279 -6.04 16.88 -7.60
CA GLN A 279 -6.54 18.26 -7.68
C GLN A 279 -6.10 19.14 -6.50
N SER A 280 -5.43 18.58 -5.48
CA SER A 280 -5.05 19.30 -4.26
C SER A 280 -6.23 19.88 -3.48
N ASP A 281 -7.40 19.24 -3.54
CA ASP A 281 -8.68 19.70 -2.97
C ASP A 281 -8.86 19.39 -1.46
N GLY A 282 -7.77 18.95 -0.82
CA GLY A 282 -7.74 18.35 0.50
C GLY A 282 -8.43 16.98 0.53
N HIS A 283 -7.83 16.01 1.18
CA HIS A 283 -8.34 14.63 1.22
C HIS A 283 -8.36 14.07 2.65
N GLY A 284 -9.12 12.99 2.82
CA GLY A 284 -9.30 12.26 4.07
C GLY A 284 -9.65 10.80 3.78
N LYS A 285 -10.43 10.18 4.67
CA LYS A 285 -10.79 8.75 4.63
C LYS A 285 -11.36 8.26 3.30
N ALA A 286 -12.07 9.12 2.57
CA ALA A 286 -12.64 8.81 1.25
C ALA A 286 -11.60 8.39 0.20
N ALA A 287 -10.34 8.82 0.35
CA ALA A 287 -9.26 8.44 -0.56
C ALA A 287 -8.87 6.96 -0.41
N ASP A 288 -8.88 6.40 0.81
CA ASP A 288 -8.61 4.97 1.02
C ASP A 288 -9.71 4.11 0.38
N TRP A 289 -10.97 4.58 0.40
CA TRP A 289 -12.08 3.90 -0.28
C TRP A 289 -12.00 3.96 -1.80
N TRP A 290 -11.46 5.06 -2.36
CA TRP A 290 -11.12 5.10 -3.78
C TRP A 290 -10.05 4.05 -4.12
N ALA A 291 -8.97 4.00 -3.34
CA ALA A 291 -7.91 3.03 -3.53
C ALA A 291 -8.41 1.57 -3.40
N CYS A 292 -9.41 1.30 -2.53
CA CYS A 292 -10.11 0.02 -2.48
C CYS A 292 -10.82 -0.32 -3.79
N GLY A 293 -11.44 0.67 -4.45
CA GLY A 293 -12.06 0.50 -5.76
C GLY A 293 -11.04 0.15 -6.85
N ILE A 294 -9.89 0.84 -6.85
CA ILE A 294 -8.76 0.56 -7.75
C ILE A 294 -8.27 -0.88 -7.53
N LEU A 295 -8.04 -1.26 -6.27
CA LEU A 295 -7.55 -2.58 -5.91
C LEU A 295 -8.56 -3.70 -6.25
N CYS A 296 -9.86 -3.45 -6.04
CA CYS A 296 -10.92 -4.38 -6.42
C CYS A 296 -10.92 -4.64 -7.93
N TYR A 297 -10.81 -3.57 -8.73
CA TYR A 297 -10.66 -3.68 -10.17
C TYR A 297 -9.39 -4.43 -10.54
N GLU A 298 -8.24 -4.05 -9.98
CA GLU A 298 -6.95 -4.68 -10.30
C GLU A 298 -6.95 -6.17 -9.97
N MET A 299 -7.52 -6.59 -8.83
CA MET A 299 -7.66 -8.01 -8.52
C MET A 299 -8.53 -8.74 -9.54
N LEU A 300 -9.63 -8.16 -10.01
CA LEU A 300 -10.56 -8.80 -10.95
C LEU A 300 -10.09 -8.80 -12.41
N VAL A 301 -9.27 -7.83 -12.79
CA VAL A 301 -8.84 -7.61 -14.17
C VAL A 301 -7.37 -7.97 -14.40
N GLY A 302 -6.55 -7.91 -13.36
CA GLY A 302 -5.11 -8.16 -13.39
C GLY A 302 -4.26 -6.90 -13.57
N ILE A 303 -4.87 -5.76 -13.87
CA ILE A 303 -4.22 -4.46 -14.05
C ILE A 303 -5.10 -3.35 -13.47
N PRO A 304 -4.54 -2.24 -12.99
CA PRO A 304 -5.33 -1.11 -12.52
C PRO A 304 -6.18 -0.50 -13.65
N PRO A 305 -7.30 0.17 -13.33
CA PRO A 305 -8.20 0.76 -14.33
C PRO A 305 -7.59 1.97 -15.03
N PHE A 306 -6.65 2.65 -14.38
CA PHE A 306 -5.92 3.79 -14.91
C PHE A 306 -4.42 3.48 -14.87
N PHE A 307 -3.80 3.37 -16.04
CA PHE A 307 -2.37 3.15 -16.20
C PHE A 307 -1.89 3.90 -17.44
N ASP A 308 -0.64 4.34 -17.43
CA ASP A 308 0.02 5.06 -18.52
C ASP A 308 1.55 4.89 -18.36
N GLU A 309 2.32 5.34 -19.35
CA GLU A 309 3.79 5.35 -19.27
C GLU A 309 4.31 6.45 -18.33
N THR A 310 3.53 7.51 -18.13
CA THR A 310 3.89 8.63 -17.27
C THR A 310 2.88 8.85 -16.15
N ALA A 311 3.35 9.28 -14.98
CA ALA A 311 2.47 9.63 -13.86
C ALA A 311 1.43 10.70 -14.24
N TYR A 312 1.83 11.69 -15.06
CA TYR A 312 0.92 12.71 -15.56
C TYR A 312 -0.19 12.12 -16.45
N GLY A 313 0.13 11.17 -17.34
CA GLY A 313 -0.85 10.46 -18.15
C GLY A 313 -1.84 9.64 -17.30
N ILE A 314 -1.36 9.03 -16.20
CA ILE A 314 -2.21 8.37 -15.21
C ILE A 314 -3.17 9.38 -14.58
N TYR A 315 -2.68 10.54 -14.14
CA TYR A 315 -3.50 11.58 -13.53
C TYR A 315 -4.60 12.06 -14.48
N GLU A 316 -4.28 12.31 -15.75
CA GLU A 316 -5.29 12.70 -16.74
C GLU A 316 -6.39 11.65 -16.88
N LYS A 317 -6.03 10.35 -16.89
CA LYS A 317 -6.99 9.25 -17.00
C LYS A 317 -7.89 9.15 -15.77
N ILE A 318 -7.32 9.33 -14.57
CA ILE A 318 -8.08 9.37 -13.31
C ILE A 318 -9.09 10.51 -13.33
N LEU A 319 -8.66 11.73 -13.70
CA LEU A 319 -9.53 12.90 -13.76
C LEU A 319 -10.62 12.78 -14.85
N LYS A 320 -10.32 12.11 -15.96
CA LYS A 320 -11.30 11.78 -17.00
C LYS A 320 -12.30 10.71 -16.54
N GLY A 321 -11.94 9.84 -15.59
CA GLY A 321 -12.83 8.82 -15.00
C GLY A 321 -13.31 7.72 -15.96
N HIS A 322 -12.65 7.56 -17.12
CA HIS A 322 -13.06 6.55 -18.12
C HIS A 322 -12.48 5.18 -17.76
N ILE A 323 -13.32 4.28 -17.24
CA ILE A 323 -12.94 2.91 -16.90
C ILE A 323 -13.29 1.96 -18.05
N HIS A 324 -12.32 1.16 -18.50
CA HIS A 324 -12.57 0.05 -19.40
C HIS A 324 -13.20 -1.13 -18.65
N TRP A 325 -14.25 -1.74 -19.18
CA TRP A 325 -14.92 -2.88 -18.52
C TRP A 325 -14.79 -4.14 -19.36
N PRO A 326 -14.09 -5.20 -18.86
CA PRO A 326 -14.05 -6.49 -19.54
C PRO A 326 -15.44 -7.06 -19.77
N ARG A 327 -15.69 -7.63 -20.96
CA ARG A 327 -17.03 -8.12 -21.37
C ARG A 327 -17.58 -9.18 -20.42
N ASP A 328 -16.72 -10.03 -19.88
CA ASP A 328 -16.99 -11.14 -18.96
C ASP A 328 -17.14 -10.70 -17.50
N MET A 329 -16.86 -9.43 -17.16
CA MET A 329 -17.01 -8.95 -15.79
C MET A 329 -18.50 -8.87 -15.39
N GLY A 330 -18.84 -9.54 -14.29
CA GLY A 330 -20.19 -9.55 -13.72
C GLY A 330 -20.70 -8.15 -13.35
N GLN A 331 -22.00 -7.92 -13.56
CA GLN A 331 -22.62 -6.62 -13.34
C GLN A 331 -22.53 -6.15 -11.88
N SER A 332 -22.59 -7.07 -10.91
CA SER A 332 -22.43 -6.76 -9.49
C SER A 332 -21.05 -6.20 -9.17
N SER A 333 -19.97 -6.78 -9.74
CA SER A 333 -18.61 -6.26 -9.58
C SER A 333 -18.45 -4.88 -10.21
N ARG A 334 -19.02 -4.67 -11.42
CA ARG A 334 -19.00 -3.35 -12.08
C ARG A 334 -19.70 -2.29 -11.25
N ASN A 335 -20.83 -2.63 -10.64
CA ASN A 335 -21.58 -1.71 -9.79
C ASN A 335 -20.78 -1.36 -8.52
N LEU A 336 -20.24 -2.36 -7.80
CA LEU A 336 -19.38 -2.11 -6.64
C LEU A 336 -18.20 -1.16 -6.97
N ILE A 337 -17.46 -1.46 -8.05
CA ILE A 337 -16.30 -0.66 -8.45
C ILE A 337 -16.72 0.77 -8.80
N ARG A 338 -17.85 0.97 -9.49
CA ARG A 338 -18.35 2.32 -9.81
C ARG A 338 -18.70 3.13 -8.57
N GLU A 339 -19.23 2.48 -7.53
CA GLU A 339 -19.60 3.14 -6.28
C GLU A 339 -18.37 3.52 -5.45
N PHE A 340 -17.31 2.69 -5.45
CA PHE A 340 -16.01 3.07 -4.88
C PHE A 340 -15.29 4.15 -5.70
N LEU A 341 -15.33 4.06 -7.03
CA LEU A 341 -14.68 4.99 -7.95
C LEU A 341 -15.58 6.17 -8.34
N HIS A 342 -16.48 6.57 -7.44
CA HIS A 342 -17.31 7.75 -7.64
C HIS A 342 -16.44 9.01 -7.49
N PRO A 343 -16.39 9.92 -8.51
CA PRO A 343 -15.54 11.12 -8.45
C PRO A 343 -15.94 12.08 -7.32
N ASP A 344 -17.24 12.26 -7.11
CA ASP A 344 -17.77 13.02 -5.98
C ASP A 344 -17.64 12.18 -4.69
N ARG A 345 -16.69 12.57 -3.83
CA ARG A 345 -16.42 11.93 -2.52
C ARG A 345 -17.65 11.83 -1.62
N SER A 346 -18.63 12.73 -1.72
CA SER A 346 -19.83 12.69 -0.87
C SER A 346 -20.80 11.55 -1.24
N LYS A 347 -20.65 11.02 -2.46
CA LYS A 347 -21.43 9.90 -3.00
C LYS A 347 -20.61 8.61 -3.11
N ARG A 348 -19.37 8.64 -2.63
CA ARG A 348 -18.45 7.51 -2.71
C ARG A 348 -18.77 6.49 -1.62
N LEU A 349 -18.86 5.22 -2.02
CA LEU A 349 -19.08 4.11 -1.10
C LEU A 349 -18.04 4.14 0.03
N GLY A 350 -18.48 3.97 1.28
CA GLY A 350 -17.64 4.12 2.48
C GLY A 350 -17.59 5.53 3.07
N ASN A 351 -18.00 6.56 2.32
CA ASN A 351 -17.98 7.96 2.76
C ASN A 351 -19.37 8.64 2.75
N MET A 352 -20.42 7.87 2.47
CA MET A 352 -21.82 8.32 2.56
C MET A 352 -22.29 8.36 4.02
N ILE A 353 -23.59 8.56 4.25
CA ILE A 353 -24.15 8.74 5.60
C ILE A 353 -23.86 7.53 6.51
N GLY A 354 -23.99 6.30 6.00
CA GLY A 354 -23.69 5.06 6.72
C GLY A 354 -22.20 4.75 6.84
N GLY A 355 -21.34 5.50 6.13
CA GLY A 355 -19.89 5.37 6.21
C GLY A 355 -19.42 3.97 5.80
N PRO A 356 -18.52 3.32 6.56
CA PRO A 356 -18.09 1.96 6.26
C PRO A 356 -19.23 0.93 6.26
N GLN A 357 -20.31 1.17 7.00
CA GLN A 357 -21.43 0.22 7.05
C GLN A 357 -22.11 0.05 5.68
N ASP A 358 -22.14 1.11 4.86
CA ASP A 358 -22.66 1.04 3.49
C ASP A 358 -21.87 0.04 2.62
N ILE A 359 -20.57 -0.16 2.91
CA ILE A 359 -19.75 -1.19 2.26
C ILE A 359 -20.14 -2.59 2.75
N LEU A 360 -20.27 -2.76 4.07
CA LEU A 360 -20.54 -4.05 4.71
C LEU A 360 -21.90 -4.63 4.27
N ASP A 361 -22.88 -3.75 4.06
CA ASP A 361 -24.24 -4.12 3.64
C ASP A 361 -24.39 -4.22 2.12
N HIS A 362 -23.35 -3.89 1.34
CA HIS A 362 -23.42 -3.88 -0.11
C HIS A 362 -23.66 -5.30 -0.66
N PRO A 363 -24.58 -5.50 -1.64
CA PRO A 363 -24.97 -6.83 -2.13
C PRO A 363 -23.83 -7.72 -2.64
N TRP A 364 -22.72 -7.12 -3.09
CA TRP A 364 -21.54 -7.85 -3.54
C TRP A 364 -20.83 -8.63 -2.42
N PHE A 365 -20.98 -8.21 -1.16
CA PHE A 365 -20.46 -8.89 0.02
C PHE A 365 -21.49 -9.81 0.69
N ARG A 366 -22.63 -10.07 0.05
CA ARG A 366 -23.64 -10.99 0.58
C ARG A 366 -23.02 -12.35 0.91
N GLY A 367 -23.24 -12.80 2.14
CA GLY A 367 -22.74 -14.09 2.64
C GLY A 367 -21.35 -14.01 3.29
N VAL A 368 -20.71 -12.84 3.34
CA VAL A 368 -19.53 -12.63 4.18
C VAL A 368 -19.97 -12.57 5.64
N ASP A 369 -19.47 -13.49 6.45
CA ASP A 369 -19.51 -13.38 7.91
C ASP A 369 -18.33 -12.51 8.35
N TRP A 370 -18.61 -11.23 8.61
CA TRP A 370 -17.59 -10.25 8.95
C TRP A 370 -16.90 -10.55 10.29
N ASP A 371 -17.64 -11.06 11.27
CA ASP A 371 -17.10 -11.35 12.60
C ASP A 371 -16.23 -12.61 12.55
N ALA A 372 -16.67 -13.67 11.85
CA ALA A 372 -15.85 -14.87 11.63
C ALA A 372 -14.60 -14.56 10.79
N LEU A 373 -14.71 -13.65 9.82
CA LEU A 373 -13.55 -13.18 9.06
C LEU A 373 -12.55 -12.50 9.99
N GLU A 374 -12.98 -11.53 10.80
CA GLU A 374 -12.12 -10.78 11.73
C GLU A 374 -11.47 -11.69 12.79
N ARG A 375 -12.19 -12.71 13.29
CA ARG A 375 -11.61 -13.74 14.18
C ARG A 375 -10.69 -14.74 13.47
N CYS A 376 -10.47 -14.56 12.16
CA CYS A 376 -9.68 -15.44 11.31
C CYS A 376 -10.17 -16.89 11.30
N GLU A 377 -11.50 -17.12 11.31
CA GLU A 377 -12.13 -18.44 11.33
C GLU A 377 -12.47 -18.97 9.93
N ILE A 378 -12.47 -18.10 8.91
CA ILE A 378 -12.73 -18.46 7.52
C ILE A 378 -11.45 -19.02 6.88
N ARG A 379 -11.54 -20.06 6.04
CA ARG A 379 -10.37 -20.55 5.31
C ARG A 379 -9.99 -19.58 4.20
N ALA A 380 -8.75 -19.10 4.20
CA ALA A 380 -8.26 -18.23 3.13
C ALA A 380 -8.19 -18.97 1.78
N PRO A 381 -8.47 -18.29 0.66
CA PRO A 381 -8.49 -18.91 -0.67
C PRO A 381 -7.10 -19.24 -1.21
N ILE A 382 -6.08 -18.45 -0.85
CA ILE A 382 -4.68 -18.69 -1.22
C ILE A 382 -3.93 -18.97 0.08
N ILE A 383 -3.35 -20.17 0.19
CA ILE A 383 -2.45 -20.53 1.29
C ILE A 383 -1.03 -20.53 0.72
N PRO A 384 -0.18 -19.55 1.08
CA PRO A 384 1.20 -19.52 0.63
C PRO A 384 1.95 -20.76 1.09
N HIS A 385 2.71 -21.37 0.18
CA HIS A 385 3.55 -22.50 0.54
C HIS A 385 4.78 -22.01 1.33
N THR A 386 4.90 -22.40 2.60
CA THR A 386 6.05 -22.10 3.47
C THR A 386 6.57 -23.39 4.11
N THR A 387 7.88 -23.66 4.06
CA THR A 387 8.50 -24.87 4.63
C THR A 387 9.00 -24.70 6.06
N SER A 388 9.24 -23.46 6.48
CA SER A 388 9.78 -23.14 7.80
C SER A 388 9.38 -21.71 8.20
N ASN A 389 9.57 -21.38 9.48
CA ASN A 389 9.23 -20.06 10.02
C ASN A 389 10.16 -18.94 9.52
N ASP A 390 11.27 -19.28 8.89
CA ASP A 390 12.26 -18.38 8.29
C ASP A 390 12.30 -18.46 6.76
N ASP A 391 11.30 -19.12 6.15
CA ASP A 391 11.26 -19.33 4.71
C ASP A 391 11.07 -18.00 3.97
N THR A 392 12.05 -17.61 3.15
CA THR A 392 12.05 -16.38 2.36
C THR A 392 11.74 -16.59 0.88
N ARG A 393 11.20 -17.73 0.44
CA ARG A 393 11.03 -18.04 -0.99
C ARG A 393 10.15 -17.06 -1.77
N HIS A 394 9.30 -16.33 -1.06
CA HIS A 394 8.38 -15.34 -1.65
C HIS A 394 8.98 -13.93 -1.65
N PHE A 395 10.24 -13.78 -1.25
CA PHE A 395 11.00 -12.53 -1.26
C PHE A 395 12.18 -12.62 -2.23
N LEU A 396 12.68 -11.45 -2.66
CA LEU A 396 13.85 -11.37 -3.52
C LEU A 396 15.12 -11.75 -2.76
N HIS A 397 16.02 -12.50 -3.42
CA HIS A 397 17.33 -12.81 -2.86
C HIS A 397 18.26 -11.60 -2.99
N LEU A 398 18.24 -10.75 -1.97
CA LEU A 398 19.06 -9.56 -1.87
C LEU A 398 20.33 -9.82 -1.03
N PRO A 399 21.45 -9.12 -1.32
CA PRO A 399 22.68 -9.28 -0.55
C PRO A 399 22.50 -8.81 0.90
N TYR A 400 23.33 -9.36 1.79
CA TYR A 400 23.41 -8.88 3.17
C TYR A 400 23.93 -7.43 3.20
N PRO A 401 23.44 -6.60 4.14
CA PRO A 401 24.02 -5.28 4.39
C PRO A 401 25.51 -5.36 4.76
N PRO A 402 26.35 -4.45 4.25
CA PRO A 402 27.70 -4.27 4.76
C PRO A 402 27.68 -3.94 6.25
N VAL A 403 28.61 -4.51 7.02
CA VAL A 403 28.66 -4.35 8.47
C VAL A 403 28.88 -2.88 8.88
N GLN A 404 29.54 -2.08 8.03
CA GLN A 404 29.74 -0.65 8.26
C GLN A 404 28.45 0.17 8.24
N GLU A 405 27.38 -0.35 7.64
CA GLU A 405 26.06 0.32 7.60
C GLU A 405 25.21 0.02 8.85
N MET A 406 25.70 -0.86 9.74
CA MET A 406 24.98 -1.30 10.95
C MET A 406 25.93 -1.33 12.17
N PRO A 407 26.37 -0.16 12.66
CA PRO A 407 27.37 -0.09 13.72
C PRO A 407 26.92 -0.76 15.02
N GLY A 408 25.60 -0.86 15.27
CA GLY A 408 25.03 -1.56 16.42
C GLY A 408 25.36 -3.06 16.55
N PHE A 409 25.98 -3.70 15.53
CA PHE A 409 26.45 -5.10 15.63
C PHE A 409 27.83 -5.25 16.29
N ASN A 410 28.72 -4.26 16.15
CA ASN A 410 30.15 -4.44 16.41
C ASN A 410 30.74 -3.53 17.49
N HIS A 411 30.04 -2.49 17.96
CA HIS A 411 30.62 -1.50 18.88
C HIS A 411 29.83 -1.34 20.18
N GLU A 412 30.53 -1.36 21.31
CA GLU A 412 30.09 -0.58 22.48
C GLU A 412 30.14 0.88 22.06
N GLU A 413 28.97 1.50 21.84
CA GLU A 413 28.90 2.90 21.47
C GLU A 413 29.56 3.75 22.57
N GLN A 414 30.71 4.34 22.26
CA GLN A 414 31.19 5.47 23.03
C GLN A 414 30.30 6.68 22.70
N PRO A 415 29.83 7.44 23.70
CA PRO A 415 29.05 8.64 23.44
C PRO A 415 29.85 9.59 22.52
N PRO A 416 29.19 10.33 21.62
CA PRO A 416 29.87 11.20 20.68
C PRO A 416 30.80 12.18 21.40
N SER A 417 32.00 12.38 20.86
CA SER A 417 32.99 13.27 21.47
C SER A 417 32.54 14.73 21.39
N LEU A 418 32.83 15.50 22.44
CA LEU A 418 32.45 16.92 22.65
C LEU A 418 32.84 17.90 21.52
N GLN A 419 33.57 17.46 20.50
CA GLN A 419 34.05 18.29 19.39
C GLN A 419 33.21 18.17 18.11
N GLN A 420 32.19 17.30 18.07
CA GLN A 420 31.17 17.30 17.00
C GLN A 420 30.06 18.32 17.30
N HIS A 421 30.38 19.61 17.29
CA HIS A 421 29.37 20.67 17.44
C HIS A 421 29.03 21.33 16.10
N PHE A 422 27.97 20.79 15.49
CA PHE A 422 26.89 21.41 14.71
C PHE A 422 25.74 20.36 14.70
N ASP A 423 24.44 20.57 14.91
CA ASP A 423 23.56 21.71 15.20
C ASP A 423 22.09 21.20 15.08
N PRO A 424 21.06 21.93 15.56
CA PRO A 424 20.45 21.96 16.88
C PRO A 424 19.19 21.05 16.96
N ALA A 425 18.93 20.36 18.07
CA ALA A 425 17.94 19.27 18.16
C ALA A 425 18.29 18.05 17.26
N ALA A 426 19.37 17.37 17.62
CA ALA A 426 19.72 16.04 17.14
C ALA A 426 18.47 15.14 17.02
N TYR A 427 18.04 14.88 15.78
CA TYR A 427 17.03 13.89 15.36
C TYR A 427 15.89 13.63 16.37
N GLN A 428 14.68 14.18 16.12
CA GLN A 428 13.46 13.99 16.94
C GLN A 428 12.92 12.54 17.01
N PHE A 429 13.78 11.52 17.00
CA PHE A 429 13.45 10.11 17.23
C PHE A 429 13.56 9.76 18.73
N LEU A 430 13.18 10.68 19.63
CA LEU A 430 13.34 10.51 21.09
C LEU A 430 12.61 9.29 21.64
N GLU A 431 11.56 8.87 20.95
CA GLU A 431 10.76 7.71 21.32
C GLU A 431 11.16 6.40 20.60
N PHE A 432 12.29 6.39 19.89
CA PHE A 432 12.88 5.17 19.31
C PHE A 432 13.85 4.49 20.27
#